data_AF-X1CF05-F1
#
_entry.id   AF-X1CF05-F1
#
_cell.length_a   1.000
_cell.length_b   1.000
_cell.length_c   1.000
_cell.angle_alpha   90.00
_cell.angle_beta   90.00
_cell.angle_gamma   90.00
#
_symmetry.space_group_name_H-M   'P 1'
#
loop_
_entity.id
_entity.type
_entity.pdbx_description
1 polymer ?
#
loop_
_entity_poly.entity_id
_entity_poly.type
_entity_poly.pdbx_seq_one_letter_code
_entity_poly.pdbx_strand_id
1 'polypeptide(L)'
;MNKINRVILCIIDNLRSDHLFHFVERGLLPNIKKLIGNGIYSKNCITDFPPITYPTQVSMLTGTYTGNYKKEYCHGVPLMNWMGRDTAPPFLRNYTARNM
;
A
#
# COMPACT_ATOMS: atom_id res chain seq x y z
N MET A 1 -14.22 -13.58 24.92
CA MET A 1 -13.43 -12.78 23.96
C MET A 1 -13.97 -11.36 23.95
N ASN A 2 -13.13 -10.34 24.13
CA ASN A 2 -13.56 -8.96 23.89
C ASN A 2 -13.90 -8.80 22.41
N LYS A 3 -15.10 -8.28 22.12
CA LYS A 3 -15.52 -7.99 20.75
C LYS A 3 -14.64 -6.84 20.22
N ILE A 4 -13.78 -7.11 19.25
CA ILE A 4 -13.06 -6.07 18.51
C ILE A 4 -14.11 -5.23 17.79
N ASN A 5 -14.24 -3.96 18.16
CA ASN A 5 -15.22 -3.04 17.56
C ASN A 5 -14.57 -1.91 16.75
N ARG A 6 -13.23 -1.81 16.76
CA ARG A 6 -12.47 -0.77 16.07
C ARG A 6 -11.17 -1.35 15.55
N VAL A 7 -10.84 -1.01 14.32
CA VAL A 7 -9.57 -1.31 13.66
C VAL A 7 -8.98 0.02 13.21
N ILE A 8 -7.69 0.24 13.50
CA ILE A 8 -6.94 1.38 13.02
C ILE A 8 -5.89 0.85 12.06
N LEU A 9 -6.00 1.23 10.78
CA LEU A 9 -4.97 1.00 9.79
C LEU A 9 -4.15 2.29 9.65
N CYS A 10 -2.84 2.21 9.89
CA CYS A 10 -1.91 3.32 9.74
C CYS A 10 -0.95 3.02 8.61
N ILE A 11 -0.94 3.86 7.58
CA ILE A 11 -0.02 3.79 6.45
C ILE A 11 0.99 4.92 6.60
N ILE A 12 2.28 4.57 6.68
CA ILE A 12 3.37 5.54 6.76
C ILE A 12 4.05 5.55 5.40
N ASP A 13 3.83 6.61 4.63
CA ASP A 13 4.38 6.74 3.28
C ASP A 13 5.91 6.78 3.32
N ASN A 14 6.55 6.10 2.35
CA ASN A 14 7.99 6.03 2.16
C ASN A 14 8.78 5.56 3.40
N LEU A 15 8.21 4.66 4.20
CA LEU A 15 8.89 4.08 5.35
C LEU A 15 9.80 2.92 4.93
N ARG A 16 11.12 3.15 4.96
CA ARG A 16 12.10 2.07 4.76
C ARG A 16 12.28 1.25 6.04
N SER A 17 12.20 -0.08 5.90
CA SER A 17 12.25 -1.01 7.03
C SER A 17 13.53 -0.86 7.86
N ASP A 18 14.69 -0.83 7.21
CA ASP A 18 15.99 -0.66 7.86
C ASP A 18 16.10 0.66 8.66
N HIS A 19 15.58 1.77 8.11
CA HIS A 19 15.52 3.05 8.83
C HIS A 19 14.68 2.95 10.10
N LEU A 20 13.47 2.35 10.00
CA LEU A 20 12.58 2.19 11.14
C LEU A 20 13.26 1.40 12.27
N PHE A 21 13.79 0.22 11.95
CA PHE A 21 14.38 -0.66 12.96
C PHE A 21 15.68 -0.08 13.52
N HIS A 22 16.50 0.61 12.71
CA HIS A 22 17.68 1.32 13.20
C HIS A 22 17.32 2.37 14.26
N PHE A 23 16.24 3.15 14.05
CA PHE A 23 15.78 4.13 15.04
C PHE A 23 15.18 3.49 16.29
N VAL A 24 14.49 2.35 16.16
CA VAL A 24 14.01 1.57 17.30
C VAL A 24 15.19 1.06 18.15
N GLU A 25 16.22 0.52 17.53
CA GLU A 25 17.42 -0.02 18.18
C GLU A 25 18.18 1.08 18.94
N ARG A 26 18.25 2.29 18.38
CA ARG A 26 18.83 3.47 19.04
C ARG A 26 17.98 4.06 20.17
N GLY A 27 16.79 3.50 20.44
CA GLY A 27 15.90 3.97 21.50
C GLY A 27 15.14 5.26 21.16
N LEU A 28 15.13 5.70 19.89
CA LEU A 28 14.49 6.94 19.46
C LEU A 28 12.96 6.79 19.26
N LEU A 29 12.48 5.54 19.16
CA LEU A 29 11.07 5.22 18.90
C LEU A 29 10.47 4.35 20.03
N PRO A 30 10.34 4.85 21.27
CA PRO A 30 9.93 4.04 22.42
C PRO A 30 8.52 3.44 22.28
N ASN A 31 7.59 4.18 21.66
CA ASN A 31 6.23 3.68 21.42
C ASN A 31 6.20 2.55 20.40
N ILE A 32 6.96 2.68 19.30
CA ILE A 32 7.08 1.60 18.30
C ILE A 32 7.78 0.39 18.91
N LYS A 33 8.84 0.59 19.69
CA LYS A 33 9.52 -0.48 20.44
C LYS A 33 8.55 -1.24 21.34
N LYS A 34 7.67 -0.53 22.04
CA LYS A 34 6.61 -1.13 22.87
C LYS A 34 5.61 -1.93 22.04
N LEU A 35 5.20 -1.45 20.86
CA LEU A 35 4.29 -2.18 19.97
C LEU A 35 4.93 -3.46 19.42
N ILE A 36 6.19 -3.38 18.99
CA ILE A 36 6.98 -4.54 18.53
C ILE A 36 7.08 -5.60 19.63
N GLY A 37 7.38 -5.20 20.88
CA GLY A 37 7.57 -6.13 21.99
C GLY A 37 6.29 -6.77 22.53
N ASN A 38 5.12 -6.16 22.29
CA ASN A 38 3.82 -6.64 22.77
C ASN A 38 2.91 -7.13 21.63
N GLY A 39 3.44 -7.27 20.41
CA GLY A 39 2.66 -7.58 19.21
C GLY A 39 3.41 -8.47 18.23
N ILE A 40 2.91 -8.52 17.00
CA ILE A 40 3.51 -9.25 15.88
C ILE A 40 4.03 -8.22 14.88
N TYR A 41 5.24 -8.44 14.38
CA TYR A 41 5.86 -7.57 13.37
C TYR A 41 6.61 -8.39 12.32
N SER A 42 6.82 -7.79 11.15
CA SER A 42 7.66 -8.35 10.08
C SER A 42 8.58 -7.27 9.52
N LYS A 43 9.84 -7.61 9.27
CA LYS A 43 10.84 -6.69 8.69
C LYS A 43 10.87 -6.72 7.16
N ASN A 44 10.42 -7.82 6.57
CA ASN A 44 10.62 -8.14 5.15
C ASN A 44 9.29 -8.14 4.38
N CYS A 45 8.47 -7.10 4.60
CA CYS A 45 7.26 -6.91 3.82
C CYS A 45 7.62 -6.51 2.39
N ILE A 46 7.05 -7.19 1.41
CA ILE A 46 7.19 -6.88 -0.01
C ILE A 46 5.99 -6.01 -0.41
N THR A 47 6.26 -4.88 -1.04
CA THR A 47 5.24 -3.97 -1.57
C THR A 47 4.98 -4.27 -3.05
N ASP A 48 4.01 -3.60 -3.66
CA ASP A 48 3.74 -3.74 -5.08
C ASP A 48 4.87 -3.19 -5.95
N PHE A 49 4.89 -3.65 -7.19
CA PHE A 49 5.68 -3.03 -8.23
C PHE A 49 4.74 -2.43 -9.30
N PRO A 50 4.85 -1.12 -9.62
CA PRO A 50 5.83 -0.17 -9.10
C PRO A 50 5.53 0.30 -7.65
N PRO A 51 6.55 0.52 -6.81
CA PRO A 51 6.39 0.92 -5.40
C PRO A 51 6.08 2.42 -5.26
N ILE A 52 4.96 2.84 -5.83
CA ILE A 52 4.49 4.24 -5.81
C ILE A 52 3.22 4.37 -4.98
N THR A 53 3.08 5.53 -4.33
CA THR A 53 2.07 5.79 -3.30
C THR A 53 0.66 5.36 -3.70
N TYR A 54 0.20 5.71 -4.91
CA TYR A 54 -1.20 5.53 -5.26
C TYR A 54 -1.60 4.05 -5.48
N PRO A 55 -0.97 3.28 -6.39
CA PRO A 55 -1.21 1.82 -6.49
C PRO A 55 -1.05 1.07 -5.18
N THR A 56 0.04 1.32 -4.44
CA THR A 56 0.33 0.60 -3.19
C THR A 56 -0.75 0.81 -2.13
N GLN A 57 -1.29 2.02 -2.03
CA GLN A 57 -2.42 2.30 -1.14
C GLN A 57 -3.70 1.59 -1.58
N VAL A 58 -3.97 1.50 -2.88
CA VAL A 58 -5.12 0.74 -3.37
C VAL A 58 -4.98 -0.73 -2.99
N SER A 59 -3.82 -1.35 -3.21
CA SER A 59 -3.56 -2.74 -2.82
C SER A 59 -3.74 -2.99 -1.33
N MET A 60 -3.25 -2.09 -0.47
CA MET A 60 -3.42 -2.19 0.99
C MET A 60 -4.90 -2.12 1.41
N LEU A 61 -5.71 -1.32 0.72
CA LEU A 61 -7.12 -1.15 1.05
C LEU A 61 -8.00 -2.28 0.49
N THR A 62 -7.67 -2.81 -0.69
CA THR A 62 -8.43 -3.88 -1.33
C THR A 62 -7.97 -5.27 -0.92
N GLY A 63 -6.75 -5.41 -0.40
CA GLY A 63 -6.11 -6.70 -0.16
C GLY A 63 -5.78 -7.46 -1.44
N THR A 64 -5.69 -6.76 -2.58
CA THR A 64 -5.37 -7.34 -3.89
C THR A 64 -4.15 -6.66 -4.50
N TYR A 65 -3.67 -7.15 -5.64
CA TYR A 65 -2.47 -6.66 -6.31
C TYR A 65 -2.81 -5.89 -7.59
N THR A 66 -1.82 -5.22 -8.17
CA THR A 66 -1.92 -4.57 -9.49
C THR A 66 -1.99 -5.62 -10.59
N GLY A 67 -2.86 -5.45 -11.59
CA GLY A 67 -2.92 -6.40 -12.70
C GLY A 67 -3.87 -5.99 -13.81
N ASN A 68 -4.16 -6.91 -14.72
CA ASN A 68 -5.19 -6.73 -15.72
C ASN A 68 -6.53 -7.22 -15.17
N TYR A 69 -7.33 -6.29 -14.64
CA TYR A 69 -8.65 -6.59 -14.05
C TYR A 69 -9.64 -7.27 -15.02
N LYS A 70 -9.36 -7.27 -16.33
CA LYS A 70 -10.15 -8.02 -17.33
C LYS A 70 -9.81 -9.52 -17.36
N LYS A 71 -8.68 -9.95 -16.78
CA LYS A 71 -8.15 -11.32 -16.84
C LYS A 71 -7.99 -11.98 -15.47
N GLU A 72 -7.90 -11.19 -14.40
CA GLU A 72 -7.54 -11.64 -13.06
C GLU A 72 -8.26 -10.81 -12.00
N TYR A 73 -8.49 -11.41 -10.82
CA TYR A 73 -9.11 -10.75 -9.67
C TYR A 73 -8.11 -9.82 -8.97
N CYS A 74 -7.91 -8.64 -9.57
CA CYS A 74 -6.97 -7.63 -9.14
C CYS A 74 -7.65 -6.25 -9.14
N HIS A 75 -7.06 -5.23 -8.50
CA HIS A 75 -7.69 -3.89 -8.46
C HIS A 75 -7.45 -3.07 -9.73
N GLY A 76 -6.52 -3.47 -10.60
CA GLY A 76 -6.37 -2.87 -11.93
C GLY A 76 -5.87 -1.41 -11.98
N VAL A 77 -5.23 -0.93 -10.90
CA VAL A 77 -4.65 0.43 -10.81
C VAL A 77 -3.12 0.33 -10.91
N PRO A 78 -2.52 0.44 -12.10
CA PRO A 78 -1.08 0.26 -12.26
C PRO A 78 -0.28 1.52 -11.86
N LEU A 79 -0.88 2.70 -12.06
CA LEU A 79 -0.27 4.02 -11.86
C LEU A 79 -1.39 5.04 -11.61
N MET A 80 -1.02 6.29 -11.28
CA MET A 80 -1.97 7.40 -11.21
C MET A 80 -2.62 7.69 -12.57
N ASN A 81 -1.85 7.62 -13.66
CA ASN A 81 -2.32 7.80 -15.02
C ASN A 81 -1.89 6.61 -15.87
N TRP A 82 -2.77 6.13 -16.75
CA TRP A 82 -2.50 5.03 -17.67
C TRP A 82 -3.03 5.33 -19.06
N MET A 83 -2.20 5.12 -20.08
CA MET A 83 -2.60 5.28 -21.47
C MET A 83 -3.01 3.94 -22.06
N GLY A 84 -4.33 3.73 -22.19
CA GLY A 84 -4.90 2.62 -22.94
C GLY A 84 -4.67 2.81 -24.43
N ARG A 85 -4.11 1.78 -25.09
CA ARG A 85 -3.80 1.77 -26.53
C ARG A 85 -4.63 0.74 -27.29
N ASP A 86 -5.71 0.27 -26.68
CA ASP A 86 -6.68 -0.66 -27.26
C ASP A 86 -7.64 -0.01 -28.27
N THR A 87 -7.73 1.33 -28.29
CA THR A 87 -8.54 2.10 -29.24
C THR A 87 -7.74 3.22 -29.90
N ALA A 88 -8.24 3.77 -31.03
CA ALA A 88 -7.70 4.94 -31.70
C ALA A 88 -8.75 6.08 -31.72
N PRO A 89 -8.47 7.26 -31.13
CA PRO A 89 -7.24 7.62 -30.44
C PRO A 89 -7.05 6.87 -29.09
N PRO A 90 -5.81 6.77 -28.57
CA PRO A 90 -5.54 6.23 -27.25
C PRO A 90 -6.33 6.96 -26.15
N PHE A 91 -6.76 6.22 -25.13
CA PHE A 91 -7.48 6.77 -24.00
C PHE A 91 -6.55 6.97 -22.81
N LEU A 92 -6.43 8.20 -22.31
CA LEU A 92 -5.72 8.49 -21.06
C LEU A 92 -6.67 8.36 -19.88
N ARG A 93 -6.47 7.33 -19.06
CA ARG A 93 -7.17 7.16 -17.79
C ARG A 93 -6.41 7.86 -16.68
N ASN A 94 -7.08 8.72 -15.93
CA ASN A 94 -6.59 9.28 -14.67
C ASN A 94 -7.40 8.68 -13.52
N TYR A 95 -6.74 7.88 -12.67
CA TYR A 95 -7.42 7.19 -11.57
C TYR A 95 -7.75 8.09 -10.37
N THR A 96 -7.23 9.31 -10.34
CA THR A 96 -7.57 10.33 -9.32
C THR A 96 -8.64 11.31 -9.77
N ALA A 97 -9.09 11.21 -11.02
CA ALA A 97 -10.09 12.09 -11.57
C ALA A 97 -11.45 11.84 -10.88
N ARG A 98 -12.15 12.91 -10.50
CA ARG A 98 -13.45 12.83 -9.80
C ARG A 98 -14.63 12.65 -10.74
N ASN A 99 -14.39 12.71 -12.04
CA ASN A 99 -15.38 12.70 -13.11
C ASN A 99 -15.44 11.34 -13.84
N MET A 100 -15.37 10.24 -13.09
CA MET A 100 -15.66 8.92 -13.66
C MET A 100 -17.08 8.85 -14.20
#